data_AF-A0A496AHD1-F1
#
_entry.id   AF-A0A496AHD1-F1
#
_cell.length_a   1.000
_cell.length_b   1.000
_cell.length_c   1.000
_cell.angle_alpha   90.00
_cell.angle_beta   90.00
_cell.angle_gamma   90.00
#
_symmetry.space_group_name_H-M   'P 1'
#
loop_
_entity.id
_entity.type
_entity.pdbx_description
1 polymer ?
#
loop_
_entity_poly.entity_id
_entity_poly.type
_entity_poly.pdbx_seq_one_letter_code
_entity_poly.pdbx_strand_id
1 'polypeptide(L)'
;MNNYRIYGCVLLTILLFVACTNRNTPQGVTEDFIYNYYKHANQGASLKLCAGRAEEKLHAEIARVQEVRSQDQPVTDMPQIDYQQTGKERSTEVEGVIHELFNYKLTIKSRDGRTTHSRNVVITTENIDGQWKVVNFDEYE
;
A
#
# COMPACT_ATOMS: atom_id res chain seq x y z
N MET A 1 48.46 12.57 -16.01
CA MET A 1 47.07 13.07 -15.99
C MET A 1 46.18 12.03 -15.32
N ASN A 2 45.31 12.48 -14.41
CA ASN A 2 44.76 11.72 -13.28
C ASN A 2 43.79 10.58 -13.68
N ASN A 3 44.25 9.32 -13.56
CA ASN A 3 43.38 8.14 -13.60
C ASN A 3 42.41 8.06 -12.41
N TYR A 4 42.68 8.78 -11.30
CA TYR A 4 41.80 8.85 -10.12
C TYR A 4 40.48 9.59 -10.35
N ARG A 5 40.36 10.44 -11.39
CA ARG A 5 39.11 11.18 -11.69
C ARG A 5 38.04 10.30 -12.33
N ILE A 6 38.43 9.23 -13.02
CA ILE A 6 37.50 8.35 -13.73
C ILE A 6 36.86 7.35 -12.76
N TYR A 7 37.66 6.76 -11.84
CA TYR A 7 37.15 5.84 -10.81
C TYR A 7 36.19 6.51 -9.82
N GLY A 8 36.41 7.80 -9.49
CA GLY A 8 35.52 8.55 -8.61
C GLY A 8 34.12 8.80 -9.21
N CYS A 9 34.03 9.01 -10.52
CA CYS A 9 32.73 9.18 -11.20
C CYS A 9 31.95 7.86 -11.30
N VAL A 10 32.63 6.75 -11.59
CA VAL A 10 32.00 5.42 -11.73
C VAL A 10 31.45 4.92 -10.39
N LEU A 11 32.19 5.12 -9.28
CA LEU A 11 31.74 4.70 -7.96
C LEU A 11 30.49 5.48 -7.50
N LEU A 12 30.41 6.78 -7.83
CA LEU A 12 29.28 7.64 -7.49
C LEU A 12 28.01 7.28 -8.29
N THR A 13 28.15 6.84 -9.54
CA THR A 13 26.99 6.40 -10.34
C THR A 13 26.45 5.06 -9.85
N ILE A 14 27.31 4.12 -9.45
CA ILE A 14 26.89 2.83 -8.89
C ILE A 14 26.12 3.00 -7.57
N LEU A 15 26.54 3.93 -6.70
CA LEU A 15 25.84 4.24 -5.45
C LEU A 15 24.44 4.84 -5.66
N LEU A 16 24.20 5.54 -6.78
CA LEU A 16 22.88 6.12 -7.10
C LEU A 16 21.86 5.07 -7.56
N PHE A 17 22.29 3.93 -8.11
CA PHE A 17 21.37 2.85 -8.53
C PHE A 17 20.93 1.92 -7.39
N VAL A 18 21.69 1.85 -6.28
CA VAL A 18 21.33 1.02 -5.11
C VAL A 18 20.26 1.69 -4.23
N ALA A 19 19.91 2.95 -4.49
CA ALA A 19 18.85 3.68 -3.78
C ALA A 19 17.42 3.37 -4.29
N CYS A 20 17.24 2.37 -5.17
CA CYS A 20 15.91 1.75 -5.34
C CYS A 20 15.61 0.93 -4.09
N THR A 21 15.07 1.57 -3.05
CA THR A 21 14.64 0.91 -1.81
C THR A 21 13.75 -0.26 -2.17
N ASN A 22 14.16 -1.47 -1.79
CA ASN A 22 13.34 -2.66 -1.95
C ASN A 22 12.02 -2.46 -1.19
N ARG A 23 10.93 -2.18 -1.91
CA ARG A 23 9.59 -1.99 -1.33
C ARG A 23 8.89 -3.30 -0.95
N ASN A 24 9.50 -4.46 -1.27
CA ASN A 24 9.04 -5.77 -0.81
C ASN A 24 9.36 -5.98 0.68
N THR A 25 8.70 -5.18 1.51
CA THR A 25 8.72 -5.22 2.97
C THR A 25 7.27 -5.15 3.45
N PRO A 26 6.96 -5.64 4.66
CA PRO A 26 5.59 -5.60 5.18
C PRO A 26 5.07 -4.17 5.28
N GLN A 27 5.91 -3.21 5.68
CA GLN A 27 5.54 -1.79 5.69
C GLN A 27 5.36 -1.23 4.27
N GLY A 28 6.29 -1.54 3.36
CA GLY A 28 6.26 -1.04 1.99
C GLY A 28 5.00 -1.46 1.22
N VAL A 29 4.62 -2.75 1.32
CA VAL A 29 3.40 -3.26 0.67
C VAL A 29 2.14 -2.63 1.28
N THR A 30 2.14 -2.37 2.58
CA THR A 30 0.99 -1.77 3.27
C THR A 30 0.80 -0.31 2.89
N GLU A 31 1.89 0.46 2.81
CA GLU A 31 1.86 1.85 2.33
C GLU A 31 1.42 1.93 0.86
N ASP A 32 1.91 1.02 0.01
CA ASP A 32 1.50 0.95 -1.40
C ASP A 32 0.02 0.58 -1.51
N PHE A 33 -0.47 -0.31 -0.65
CA PHE A 33 -1.89 -0.67 -0.61
C PHE A 33 -2.74 0.53 -0.19
N ILE A 34 -2.40 1.26 0.86
CA ILE A 34 -3.17 2.46 1.27
C ILE A 34 -3.17 3.53 0.19
N TYR A 35 -2.01 3.76 -0.42
CA TYR A 35 -1.86 4.72 -1.49
C TYR A 35 -2.77 4.36 -2.68
N ASN A 36 -2.72 3.11 -3.15
CA ASN A 36 -3.51 2.69 -4.29
C ASN A 36 -5.00 2.57 -3.96
N TYR A 37 -5.35 1.89 -2.87
CA TYR A 37 -6.73 1.54 -2.52
C TYR A 37 -7.51 2.73 -1.97
N TYR A 38 -7.04 3.34 -0.87
CA TYR A 38 -7.77 4.41 -0.22
C TYR A 38 -7.58 5.74 -0.93
N LYS A 39 -6.33 6.14 -1.20
CA LYS A 39 -6.04 7.49 -1.70
C LYS A 39 -6.35 7.67 -3.19
N HIS A 40 -6.13 6.63 -3.98
CA HIS A 40 -6.26 6.71 -5.44
C HIS A 40 -7.43 5.90 -6.03
N ALA A 41 -8.16 5.12 -5.22
CA ALA A 41 -9.20 4.20 -5.66
C ALA A 41 -8.76 3.31 -6.84
N ASN A 42 -7.47 2.99 -6.93
CA ASN A 42 -6.88 2.17 -7.97
C ASN A 42 -6.96 0.69 -7.55
N GLN A 43 -8.15 0.12 -7.65
CA GLN A 43 -8.43 -1.26 -7.25
C GLN A 43 -7.52 -2.27 -7.97
N GLY A 44 -7.19 -2.04 -9.25
CA GLY A 44 -6.32 -2.93 -10.02
C GLY A 44 -4.87 -2.94 -9.53
N ALA A 45 -4.33 -1.79 -9.13
CA ALA A 45 -3.00 -1.74 -8.51
C ALA A 45 -3.01 -2.36 -7.10
N SER A 46 -4.06 -2.11 -6.31
CA SER A 46 -4.21 -2.70 -4.98
C SER A 46 -4.32 -4.22 -5.03
N LEU A 47 -5.06 -4.76 -5.99
CA LEU A 47 -5.25 -6.21 -6.15
C LEU A 47 -3.92 -6.94 -6.34
N LYS A 48 -2.95 -6.35 -7.06
CA LYS A 48 -1.61 -6.93 -7.26
C LYS A 48 -0.81 -7.07 -5.95
N LEU A 49 -1.17 -6.31 -4.93
CA LEU A 49 -0.54 -6.32 -3.61
C LEU A 49 -1.23 -7.28 -2.63
N CYS A 50 -2.41 -7.80 -3.00
CA CYS A 50 -3.22 -8.65 -2.14
C CYS A 50 -3.00 -10.13 -2.39
N ALA A 51 -3.36 -10.92 -1.39
CA ALA A 51 -3.57 -12.36 -1.44
C ALA A 51 -4.68 -12.74 -0.44
N GLY A 52 -5.18 -13.97 -0.50
CA GLY A 52 -6.12 -14.51 0.48
C GLY A 52 -7.38 -13.65 0.65
N ARG A 53 -7.78 -13.39 1.90
CA ARG A 53 -9.04 -12.68 2.21
C ARG A 53 -9.08 -11.25 1.65
N ALA A 54 -7.95 -10.56 1.60
CA ALA A 54 -7.89 -9.22 1.02
C ALA A 54 -8.17 -9.24 -0.50
N GLU A 55 -7.64 -10.24 -1.21
CA GLU A 55 -7.86 -10.44 -2.65
C GLU A 55 -9.35 -10.76 -2.92
N GLU A 56 -9.95 -11.65 -2.12
CA GLU A 56 -11.38 -11.96 -2.18
C GLU A 56 -12.26 -10.72 -1.96
N LYS A 57 -11.94 -9.91 -0.94
CA LYS A 57 -12.64 -8.65 -0.64
C LYS A 57 -12.61 -7.70 -1.83
N LEU A 58 -11.44 -7.50 -2.42
CA LEU A 58 -11.27 -6.62 -3.59
C LEU A 58 -12.00 -7.15 -4.82
N HIS A 59 -11.91 -8.44 -5.12
CA HIS A 59 -12.64 -9.02 -6.24
C HIS A 59 -14.16 -8.84 -6.08
N ALA A 60 -14.68 -9.09 -4.89
CA ALA A 60 -16.10 -8.90 -4.60
C ALA A 60 -16.51 -7.42 -4.74
N GLU A 61 -15.67 -6.49 -4.30
CA GLU A 61 -15.93 -5.06 -4.48
C GLU A 61 -15.90 -4.64 -5.94
N ILE A 62 -14.85 -5.02 -6.68
CA ILE A 62 -14.70 -4.74 -8.11
C ILE A 62 -15.95 -5.24 -8.86
N ALA A 63 -16.38 -6.48 -8.60
CA ALA A 63 -17.57 -7.05 -9.23
C ALA A 63 -18.84 -6.23 -8.93
N ARG A 64 -19.00 -5.72 -7.71
CA ARG A 64 -20.16 -4.87 -7.34
C ARG A 64 -20.13 -3.49 -8.00
N VAL A 65 -18.94 -2.90 -8.20
CA VAL A 65 -18.83 -1.54 -8.73
C VAL A 65 -18.69 -1.50 -10.25
N GLN A 66 -18.38 -2.62 -10.91
CA GLN A 66 -18.24 -2.73 -12.37
C GLN A 66 -19.51 -2.29 -13.14
N GLU A 67 -20.69 -2.40 -12.54
CA GLU A 67 -21.96 -1.94 -13.15
C GLU A 67 -22.04 -0.41 -13.28
N VAL A 68 -21.30 0.32 -12.44
CA VAL A 68 -21.38 1.79 -12.32
C VAL A 68 -20.04 2.46 -12.66
N ARG A 69 -18.93 1.70 -12.67
CA ARG A 69 -17.58 2.18 -12.96
C ARG A 69 -16.94 1.32 -14.05
N SER A 70 -16.58 1.96 -15.16
CA SER A 70 -15.69 1.34 -16.16
C SER A 70 -14.29 1.23 -15.58
N GLN A 71 -13.61 0.08 -15.74
CA GLN A 71 -12.27 -0.17 -15.19
C GLN A 71 -11.21 0.86 -15.62
N ASP A 72 -11.43 1.54 -16.76
CA ASP A 72 -10.50 2.52 -17.34
C ASP A 72 -10.89 3.98 -17.08
N GLN A 73 -11.97 4.25 -16.34
CA GLN A 73 -12.37 5.62 -16.01
C GLN A 73 -11.83 6.03 -14.63
N PRO A 74 -11.01 7.09 -14.56
CA PRO A 74 -10.58 7.62 -13.27
C PRO A 74 -11.81 8.06 -12.47
N VAL A 75 -11.83 7.72 -11.19
CA VAL A 75 -12.89 8.14 -10.27
C VAL A 75 -12.89 9.66 -10.20
N THR A 76 -13.80 10.26 -10.94
CA THR A 76 -14.05 11.69 -10.92
C THR A 76 -14.80 11.95 -9.61
N ASP A 77 -14.24 12.81 -8.76
CA ASP A 77 -14.80 13.21 -7.45
C ASP A 77 -14.43 12.33 -6.24
N MET A 78 -13.15 11.94 -6.11
CA MET A 78 -12.66 11.40 -4.82
C MET A 78 -12.51 12.48 -3.73
N PRO A 79 -12.82 12.15 -2.47
CA PRO A 79 -12.44 12.98 -1.33
C PRO A 79 -10.92 13.06 -1.20
N GLN A 80 -10.42 14.11 -0.53
CA GLN A 80 -9.01 14.17 -0.17
C GLN A 80 -8.77 13.25 1.03
N ILE A 81 -7.86 12.28 0.86
CA ILE A 81 -7.51 11.31 1.90
C ILE A 81 -6.04 11.49 2.28
N ASP A 82 -5.83 11.86 3.53
CA ASP A 82 -4.53 11.84 4.21
C ASP A 82 -4.48 10.61 5.12
N TYR A 83 -3.31 10.01 5.35
CA TYR A 83 -3.17 8.84 6.22
C TYR A 83 -1.93 8.92 7.10
N GLN A 84 -2.03 8.34 8.30
CA GLN A 84 -0.94 8.23 9.26
C GLN A 84 -0.93 6.83 9.86
N GLN A 85 0.24 6.19 9.90
CA GLN A 85 0.41 4.95 10.65
C GLN A 85 0.34 5.26 12.15
N THR A 86 -0.57 4.61 12.86
CA THR A 86 -0.81 4.80 14.30
C THR A 86 -0.23 3.68 15.14
N GLY A 87 0.03 2.51 14.55
CA GLY A 87 0.62 1.39 15.27
C GLY A 87 1.17 0.32 14.35
N LYS A 88 2.05 -0.50 14.91
CA LYS A 88 2.54 -1.73 14.31
C LYS A 88 2.58 -2.78 15.41
N GLU A 89 1.91 -3.90 15.19
CA GLU A 89 2.01 -5.05 16.09
C GLU A 89 3.11 -5.98 15.59
N ARG A 90 3.86 -6.52 16.54
CA ARG A 90 5.06 -7.31 16.25
C ARG A 90 4.65 -8.62 15.58
N SER A 91 5.55 -9.12 14.74
CA SER A 91 5.30 -10.26 13.89
C SER A 91 4.84 -11.47 14.73
N THR A 92 3.69 -12.05 14.37
CA THR A 92 3.19 -13.27 15.00
C THR A 92 3.40 -14.41 14.02
N GLU A 93 4.10 -15.45 14.45
CA GLU A 93 4.26 -16.68 13.67
C GLU A 93 3.11 -17.63 14.01
N VAL A 94 2.26 -17.92 13.03
CA VAL A 94 1.17 -18.88 13.14
C VAL A 94 1.39 -19.93 12.08
N GLU A 95 1.48 -21.21 12.48
CA GLU A 95 1.69 -22.33 11.54
C GLU A 95 2.92 -22.17 10.61
N GLY A 96 3.98 -21.51 11.08
CA GLY A 96 5.21 -21.28 10.31
C GLY A 96 5.14 -20.05 9.38
N VAL A 97 4.08 -19.26 9.48
CA VAL A 97 3.83 -18.09 8.65
C VAL A 97 3.98 -16.81 9.47
N ILE A 98 4.78 -15.87 8.98
CA ILE A 98 5.03 -14.59 9.65
C ILE A 98 3.97 -13.57 9.22
N HIS A 99 3.15 -13.13 10.17
CA HIS A 99 2.20 -12.05 9.96
C HIS A 99 2.67 -10.74 10.59
N GLU A 100 2.57 -9.62 9.88
CA GLU A 100 2.73 -8.29 10.47
C GLU A 100 1.47 -7.44 10.31
N LEU A 101 1.07 -6.77 11.40
CA LEU A 101 -0.15 -5.99 11.47
C LEU A 101 0.16 -4.51 11.65
N PHE A 102 -0.50 -3.68 10.85
CA PHE A 102 -0.32 -2.24 10.83
C PHE A 102 -1.66 -1.55 11.06
N ASN A 103 -1.66 -0.55 11.93
CA ASN A 103 -2.80 0.30 12.20
C ASN A 103 -2.58 1.67 11.55
N TYR A 104 -3.59 2.19 10.88
CA TYR A 104 -3.60 3.51 10.26
C TYR A 104 -4.84 4.29 10.65
N LYS A 105 -4.69 5.61 10.68
CA LYS A 105 -5.80 6.56 10.72
C LYS A 105 -5.87 7.30 9.40
N LEU A 106 -7.00 7.17 8.71
CA LEU A 106 -7.34 7.96 7.54
C LEU A 106 -8.04 9.24 7.99
N THR A 107 -7.67 10.37 7.38
CA THR A 107 -8.39 11.64 7.48
C THR A 107 -9.02 11.92 6.13
N ILE A 108 -10.35 11.92 6.08
CA ILE A 108 -11.13 12.02 4.86
C ILE A 108 -11.82 13.38 4.85
N LYS A 109 -11.42 14.23 3.90
CA LYS A 109 -12.01 15.56 3.71
C LYS A 109 -12.90 15.54 2.48
N SER A 110 -14.16 15.95 2.63
CA SER A 110 -15.04 16.13 1.49
C SER A 110 -14.46 17.18 0.54
N ARG A 111 -14.80 17.06 -0.74
CA ARG A 111 -14.27 17.93 -1.80
C ARG A 111 -14.55 19.42 -1.55
N ASP A 112 -15.70 19.72 -0.97
CA ASP A 112 -16.11 21.08 -0.60
C ASP A 112 -15.42 21.59 0.68
N GLY A 113 -14.59 20.75 1.33
CA GLY A 113 -13.90 21.05 2.58
C GLY A 113 -14.82 21.18 3.79
N ARG A 114 -16.14 20.92 3.64
CA ARG A 114 -17.14 21.18 4.68
C ARG A 114 -17.19 20.10 5.74
N THR A 115 -16.81 18.87 5.39
CA THR A 115 -16.81 17.74 6.30
C THR A 115 -15.43 17.11 6.35
N THR A 116 -14.98 16.82 7.56
CA THR A 116 -13.79 16.02 7.83
C THR A 116 -14.17 14.93 8.81
N HIS A 117 -13.87 13.69 8.46
CA HIS A 117 -14.03 12.57 9.36
C HIS A 117 -12.78 11.70 9.34
N SER A 118 -12.68 10.78 10.29
CA SER A 118 -11.59 9.83 10.38
C SER A 118 -12.11 8.41 10.31
N ARG A 119 -11.27 7.51 9.81
CA ARG A 119 -11.51 6.07 9.79
C ARG A 119 -10.25 5.35 10.21
N ASN A 120 -10.35 4.42 11.15
CA ASN A 120 -9.23 3.57 11.51
C ASN A 120 -9.20 2.35 10.59
N VAL A 121 -7.99 1.93 10.22
CA VAL A 121 -7.76 0.80 9.32
C VAL A 121 -6.72 -0.09 9.94
N VAL A 122 -6.99 -1.39 9.94
CA VAL A 122 -6.03 -2.43 10.26
C VAL A 122 -5.68 -3.21 9.00
N ILE A 123 -4.40 -3.47 8.78
CA ILE A 123 -3.90 -4.23 7.62
C ILE A 123 -2.97 -5.32 8.13
N THR A 124 -3.22 -6.55 7.69
CA THR A 124 -2.39 -7.71 7.96
C THR A 124 -1.62 -8.07 6.70
N THR A 125 -0.32 -8.28 6.86
CA THR A 125 0.59 -8.71 5.80
C THR A 125 1.22 -10.05 6.10
N GLU A 126 1.60 -10.76 5.05
CA GLU A 126 2.22 -12.08 5.10
C GLU A 126 3.31 -12.18 4.04
N ASN A 127 4.37 -12.95 4.33
CA ASN A 127 5.37 -13.32 3.33
C ASN A 127 4.96 -14.62 2.64
N ILE A 128 4.60 -14.52 1.35
CA ILE A 128 4.20 -15.65 0.51
C ILE A 128 5.27 -15.80 -0.57
N ASP A 129 6.00 -16.91 -0.56
CA ASP A 129 7.06 -17.23 -1.53
C ASP A 129 8.11 -16.11 -1.70
N GLY A 130 8.50 -15.47 -0.60
CA GLY A 130 9.47 -14.37 -0.60
C GLY A 130 8.87 -13.01 -0.97
N GLN A 131 7.55 -12.91 -1.19
CA GLN A 131 6.84 -11.66 -1.47
C GLN A 131 5.91 -11.29 -0.32
N TRP A 132 6.05 -10.09 0.21
CA TRP A 132 5.10 -9.53 1.16
C TRP A 132 3.80 -9.15 0.44
N LYS A 133 2.67 -9.60 0.98
CA LYS A 133 1.32 -9.36 0.48
C LYS A 133 0.41 -8.87 1.60
N VAL A 134 -0.59 -8.08 1.24
CA VAL A 134 -1.73 -7.79 2.13
C VAL A 134 -2.67 -8.98 2.09
N VAL A 135 -2.86 -9.65 3.22
CA VAL A 135 -3.71 -10.85 3.34
C VAL A 135 -5.06 -10.57 3.98
N ASN A 136 -5.16 -9.49 4.75
CA ASN A 136 -6.43 -8.97 5.25
C ASN A 136 -6.35 -7.46 5.49
N PHE A 137 -7.49 -6.79 5.43
CA PHE A 137 -7.66 -5.41 5.89
C PHE A 137 -9.08 -5.19 6.38
N ASP A 138 -9.25 -4.39 7.42
CA ASP A 138 -10.56 -4.06 7.98
C ASP A 138 -10.58 -2.60 8.47
N GLU A 139 -11.79 -2.03 8.54
CA GLU A 139 -12.05 -0.65 8.94
C GLU A 139 -12.85 -0.65 10.26
N TYR A 140 -12.56 0.27 11.16
CA TYR A 140 -13.28 0.41 12.44
C TYR A 140 -13.38 1.86 12.92
N GLU A 141 -14.28 2.10 13.87
CA GLU A 141 -14.53 3.40 14.53
C GLU A 141 -13.65 3.59 15.77
#